data_AF-A0A0Q6RXD8-F1
#
_entry.id   AF-A0A0Q6RXD8-F1
#
_cell.length_a   1.000
_cell.length_b   1.000
_cell.length_c   1.000
_cell.angle_alpha   90.00
_cell.angle_beta   90.00
_cell.angle_gamma   90.00
#
_symmetry.space_group_name_H-M   'P 1'
#
loop_
_entity.id
_entity.type
_entity.pdbx_description
1 polymer ?
#
loop_
_entity_poly.entity_id
_entity_poly.type
_entity_poly.pdbx_seq_one_letter_code
_entity_poly.pdbx_strand_id
1 'polypeptide(L)' 'MINLQSAQGEVSHDQRLLDCRADVEPALLQIIHEAKKKGWAPAEVAMAIADAADDYILLLANRKTTSH' A
#
# COMPACT_ATOMS: atom_id res chain seq x y z
N MET A 1 17.72 -35.33 18.00
CA MET A 1 18.14 -34.32 17.02
C MET A 1 16.91 -33.49 16.68
N ILE A 2 16.82 -32.27 17.19
CA ILE A 2 15.65 -31.39 16.97
C ILE A 2 15.76 -30.87 15.54
N ASN A 3 14.75 -31.18 14.73
CA ASN A 3 14.69 -30.81 13.33
C ASN A 3 14.40 -29.30 13.23
N LEU A 4 15.42 -28.50 12.85
CA LEU A 4 15.38 -27.03 12.78
C LEU A 4 14.79 -26.49 11.47
N GLN A 5 13.94 -27.25 10.78
CA GLN A 5 13.34 -26.80 9.53
C GLN A 5 12.07 -25.97 9.81
N SER A 6 12.22 -24.76 10.36
CA SER A 6 11.08 -23.82 10.43
C SER A 6 11.47 -22.34 10.49
N ALA A 7 12.65 -21.96 10.00
CA ALA A 7 13.14 -20.57 10.08
C ALA A 7 13.36 -19.90 8.70
N GLN A 8 12.69 -20.36 7.64
CA GLN A 8 12.88 -19.81 6.27
C GLN A 8 11.58 -19.38 5.56
N GLY A 9 10.43 -19.39 6.23
CA GLY A 9 9.14 -19.04 5.61
C GLY A 9 8.61 -17.63 5.90
N GLU A 10 9.21 -16.92 6.85
CA GLU A 10 8.66 -15.68 7.42
C GLU A 10 9.71 -14.56 7.30
N VAL A 11 10.07 -14.14 6.08
CA VAL A 11 10.26 -12.69 5.91
C VAL A 11 8.87 -12.14 6.23
N SER A 12 8.68 -11.74 7.48
CA SER A 12 7.38 -11.45 8.07
C SER A 12 6.56 -10.67 7.07
N HIS A 13 5.31 -11.09 6.84
CA HIS A 13 4.36 -10.35 6.00
C HIS A 13 4.41 -8.84 6.30
N ASP A 14 4.66 -8.48 7.56
CA ASP A 14 4.83 -7.11 8.04
C ASP A 14 6.06 -6.43 7.47
N GLN A 15 7.21 -7.11 7.35
CA GLN A 15 8.41 -6.54 6.74
C GLN A 15 8.19 -6.19 5.27
N ARG A 16 7.50 -7.06 4.52
CA ARG A 16 7.17 -6.79 3.12
C ARG A 16 6.23 -5.59 2.97
N LEU A 17 5.30 -5.41 3.91
CA LEU A 17 4.41 -4.24 3.94
C LEU A 17 5.17 -2.96 4.27
N LEU A 18 6.13 -3.03 5.20
CA LEU A 18 7.00 -1.91 5.55
C LEU A 18 7.89 -1.49 4.37
N ASP A 19 8.53 -2.45 3.70
CA ASP A 19 9.36 -2.20 2.53
C ASP A 19 8.54 -1.57 1.39
N CYS A 20 7.34 -2.13 1.12
CA CYS A 20 6.41 -1.57 0.15
C CYS A 20 6.02 -0.11 0.48
N ARG A 21 5.71 0.17 1.75
CA ARG A 21 5.39 1.53 2.19
C ARG A 21 6.57 2.48 1.99
N ALA A 22 7.78 2.06 2.36
CA ALA A 22 8.99 2.87 2.22
C ALA A 22 9.28 3.20 0.75
N ASP A 23 9.03 2.26 -0.17
CA ASP A 23 9.23 2.47 -1.61
C ASP A 23 8.19 3.41 -2.23
N VAL A 24 6.93 3.35 -1.75
CA VAL A 24 5.81 4.10 -2.33
C VAL A 24 5.65 5.50 -1.72
N GLU A 25 6.04 5.69 -0.45
CA GLU A 25 5.88 6.95 0.27
C GLU A 25 6.53 8.17 -0.43
N PRO A 26 7.74 8.09 -1.01
CA PRO A 26 8.31 9.20 -1.76
C PRO A 26 7.46 9.63 -2.96
N ALA A 27 6.91 8.67 -3.70
CA ALA A 27 6.06 8.95 -4.86
C ALA A 27 4.71 9.57 -4.41
N LEU A 28 4.14 9.08 -3.30
CA LEU A 28 2.95 9.66 -2.70
C LEU A 28 3.16 11.14 -2.32
N LEU A 29 4.27 11.44 -1.64
CA LEU A 29 4.60 12.81 -1.24
C LEU A 29 4.80 13.73 -2.45
N GLN A 30 5.37 13.21 -3.54
CA GLN A 30 5.50 13.96 -4.79
C GLN A 30 4.13 14.32 -5.38
N ILE A 31 3.17 13.38 -5.39
CA ILE A 31 1.80 13.65 -5.86
C ILE A 31 1.15 14.77 -5.04
N ILE A 32 1.27 14.71 -3.70
CA ILE A 32 0.73 15.73 -2.80
C ILE A 32 1.40 17.09 -3.06
N HIS A 33 2.73 17.11 -3.28
CA HIS A 33 3.46 18.34 -3.56
C HIS A 33 3.03 18.99 -4.89
N GLU A 34 2.84 18.19 -5.94
CA GLU A 34 2.34 18.69 -7.23
C GLU A 34 0.89 19.17 -7.14
N ALA A 35 0.04 18.50 -6.36
CA ALA A 35 -1.32 18.96 -6.12
C ALA A 35 -1.36 20.29 -5.34
N LYS A 36 -0.45 20.48 -4.37
CA LYS A 36 -0.29 21.75 -3.66
C LYS A 36 0.08 22.90 -4.61
N LYS A 37 0.96 22.66 -5.59
CA LYS A 37 1.28 23.67 -6.63
C LYS A 37 0.07 24.08 -7.47
N LYS A 38 -0.93 23.21 -7.57
CA LYS A 38 -2.21 23.48 -8.25
C LYS A 38 -3.26 24.16 -7.36
N GLY A 39 -2.93 24.42 -6.09
CA GLY A 39 -3.80 25.13 -5.14
C GLY A 39 -4.61 24.23 -4.19
N TRP A 40 -4.42 22.91 -4.24
CA TRP A 40 -5.15 21.99 -3.36
C TRP A 40 -4.56 21.94 -1.96
N ALA A 41 -5.41 21.75 -0.93
CA ALA A 41 -4.93 21.54 0.42
C ALA A 41 -4.32 20.13 0.55
N PRO A 42 -3.13 19.97 1.17
CA PRO A 42 -2.49 18.66 1.29
C PRO A 42 -3.36 17.58 1.95
N ALA A 43 -4.18 17.98 2.94
CA ALA A 43 -5.09 17.07 3.63
C ALA A 43 -6.21 16.55 2.71
N GLU A 44 -6.78 17.42 1.86
CA GLU A 44 -7.80 17.02 0.88
C GLU A 44 -7.23 16.04 -0.15
N VAL A 45 -6.00 16.30 -0.60
CA VAL A 45 -5.30 15.41 -1.54
C VAL A 45 -5.01 14.06 -0.90
N ALA A 46 -4.52 14.04 0.33
CA ALA A 46 -4.28 12.79 1.06
C ALA A 46 -5.56 11.98 1.26
N MET A 47 -6.67 12.64 1.60
CA MET A 47 -7.98 12.01 1.73
C MET A 47 -8.45 11.41 0.40
N ALA A 48 -8.37 12.16 -0.70
CA ALA A 48 -8.75 11.66 -2.02
C ALA A 48 -7.89 10.46 -2.47
N ILE A 49 -6.61 10.42 -2.09
CA ILE A 49 -5.73 9.28 -2.37
C ILE A 49 -6.13 8.06 -1.53
N ALA A 50 -6.48 8.26 -0.25
CA ALA A 50 -6.95 7.18 0.62
C ALA A 50 -8.25 6.56 0.09
N ASP A 51 -9.23 7.38 -0.28
CA ASP A 51 -10.50 6.91 -0.86
C ASP A 51 -10.25 6.08 -2.15
N ALA A 52 -9.39 6.57 -3.05
CA ALA A 52 -9.04 5.87 -4.27
C ALA A 52 -8.30 4.54 -4.00
N ALA A 53 -7.48 4.48 -2.96
CA ALA A 53 -6.78 3.26 -2.55
C ALA A 53 -7.76 2.22 -1.98
N ASP A 54 -8.72 2.65 -1.16
CA ASP A 54 -9.77 1.78 -0.60
C ASP A 54 -10.64 1.18 -1.72
N ASP A 55 -11.07 1.99 -2.68
CA ASP A 55 -11.82 1.52 -3.86
C ASP A 55 -11.02 0.47 -4.65
N TYR A 56 -9.71 0.67 -4.81
CA TYR A 56 -8.86 -0.27 -5.51
C TYR A 56 -8.70 -1.59 -4.75
N ILE A 57 -8.61 -1.55 -3.42
CA ILE A 57 -8.57 -2.76 -2.57
C ILE A 57 -9.86 -3.56 -2.73
N LEU A 58 -11.03 -2.90 -2.71
CA LEU A 58 -12.33 -3.54 -2.93
C LEU A 58 -12.41 -4.19 -4.32
N LEU A 59 -11.93 -3.49 -5.35
CA LEU A 59 -11.86 -4.03 -6.70
C LEU A 59 -10.95 -5.27 -6.79
N LEU A 60 -9.79 -5.25 -6.13
CA LEU A 60 -8.90 -6.41 -6.06
C LEU A 60 -9.53 -7.58 -5.30
N ALA A 61 -10.30 -7.32 -4.24
CA ALA A 61 -11.02 -8.35 -3.50
C ALA A 61 -12.11 -9.00 -4.37
N ASN A 62 -12.90 -8.20 -5.11
CA ASN A 62 -13.97 -8.70 -5.98
C ASN A 62 -13.46 -9.48 -7.22
N ARG A 63 -12.25 -9.18 -7.70
CA ARG A 63 -11.61 -9.97 -8.76
C ARG A 63 -11.17 -11.36 -8.29
N LYS A 64 -10.88 -11.52 -7.01
CA LYS A 64 -10.52 -12.83 -6.42
C LYS A 64 -11.73 -13.74 -6.24
N THR A 65 -12.92 -13.19 -6.02
CA THR A 65 -14.15 -13.96 -5.80
C THR A 65 -14.85 -14.43 -7.08
N THR A 66 -14.51 -13.85 -8.23
CA THR A 66 -15.09 -14.19 -9.55
C THR A 66 -14.31 -15.24 -10.34
N SER A 67 -13.21 -15.76 -9.77
CA SER A 67 -12.43 -16.85 -10.34
C SER A 67 -12.93 -18.18 -9.78
N HIS A 68 -14.15 -18.59 -10.13
CA HIS A 68 -14.74 -19.87 -9.71
C HIS A 68 -15.53 -20.53 -10.84
#